data_AF-A0A6A5S7T1-F1
#
_entry.id   AF-A0A6A5S7T1-F1
#
_cell.length_a   1.000
_cell.length_b   1.000
_cell.length_c   1.000
_cell.angle_alpha   90.00
_cell.angle_beta   90.00
_cell.angle_gamma   90.00
#
_symmetry.space_group_name_H-M   'P 1'
#
loop_
_entity.id
_entity.type
_entity.pdbx_description
1 polymer ?
#
loop_
_entity_poly.entity_id
_entity_poly.type
_entity_poly.pdbx_seq_one_letter_code
_entity_poly.pdbx_strand_id
1 'polypeptide(L)'
;MQPDTSVSTISAQGLTLQVDFAWSKFCNIINEKAADGHLTPLYIQHFHLTKPQLRFESAAKKSNIATGVIQSFSIGGKCTIRGREIILKPLKRWKAQYNYLSHALTSKTNPDPVPVSWIAKSGMKTWDFLCVNSVTQEPIAKFGINNWSLKQVGNFHFEKSKGEVTEEVRDEVVVTGITMLYIMMVRMQNPLQLLGAVFAKPGKVEDDGSSAEGTELRERDEGEGKIKRP
;
A
#
# COMPACT_ATOMS: atom_id res chain seq x y z
N MET A 1 -20.07 10.20 21.80
CA MET A 1 -19.81 11.41 21.00
C MET A 1 -18.40 11.29 20.44
N GLN A 2 -18.26 10.76 19.22
CA GLN A 2 -16.94 10.58 18.58
C GLN A 2 -16.54 11.90 17.91
N PRO A 3 -15.27 12.33 17.97
CA PRO A 3 -14.84 13.50 17.21
C PRO A 3 -14.84 13.13 15.73
N ASP A 4 -15.66 13.86 14.96
CA ASP A 4 -15.57 13.90 13.50
C ASP A 4 -14.14 14.29 13.13
N THR A 5 -13.39 13.31 12.62
CA THR A 5 -12.04 13.56 12.12
C THR A 5 -12.17 14.43 10.88
N SER A 6 -11.96 15.74 11.05
CA SER A 6 -11.83 16.71 9.98
C SER A 6 -10.85 16.15 8.95
N VAL A 7 -11.33 15.96 7.73
CA VAL A 7 -10.49 15.52 6.63
C VAL A 7 -9.58 16.68 6.30
N SER A 8 -8.29 16.56 6.62
CA SER A 8 -7.29 17.56 6.25
C SER A 8 -7.36 17.80 4.74
N THR A 9 -7.69 19.03 4.36
CA THR A 9 -7.75 19.47 2.97
C THR A 9 -6.33 19.59 2.44
N ILE A 10 -5.96 18.73 1.49
CA ILE A 10 -4.68 18.82 0.79
C ILE A 10 -4.67 20.08 -0.09
N SER A 11 -3.57 20.84 -0.04
CA SER A 11 -3.44 22.09 -0.79
C SER A 11 -3.60 21.87 -2.30
N ALA A 12 -4.35 22.77 -2.95
CA ALA A 12 -4.56 22.76 -4.40
C ALA A 12 -3.29 23.04 -5.23
N GLN A 13 -2.20 23.47 -4.58
CA GLN A 13 -0.92 23.82 -5.21
C GLN A 13 0.13 22.68 -5.16
N GLY A 14 -0.22 21.55 -4.54
CA GLY A 14 0.67 20.41 -4.40
C GLY A 14 0.93 19.66 -5.71
N LEU A 15 1.96 18.82 -5.73
CA LEU A 15 2.26 17.95 -6.87
C LEU A 15 1.06 17.05 -7.17
N THR A 16 0.60 17.04 -8.42
CA THR A 16 -0.50 16.18 -8.88
C THR A 16 0.01 15.17 -9.90
N LEU A 17 -0.27 13.88 -9.66
CA LEU A 17 -0.01 12.81 -10.60
C LEU A 17 -1.32 12.18 -11.05
N GLN A 18 -1.51 12.03 -12.35
CA GLN A 18 -2.67 11.39 -12.95
C GLN A 18 -2.36 9.92 -13.23
N VAL A 19 -3.27 9.02 -12.86
CA VAL A 19 -3.17 7.58 -13.12
C VAL A 19 -4.15 7.20 -14.22
N ASP A 20 -3.62 6.83 -15.38
CA ASP A 20 -4.39 6.37 -16.54
C ASP A 20 -4.22 4.87 -16.72
N PHE A 21 -5.31 4.14 -16.91
CA PHE A 21 -5.25 2.70 -17.18
C PHE A 21 -5.25 2.46 -18.69
N ALA A 22 -4.16 1.89 -19.18
CA ALA A 22 -4.01 1.48 -20.56
C ALA A 22 -4.48 0.02 -20.71
N TRP A 23 -5.79 -0.14 -20.94
CA TRP A 23 -6.44 -1.46 -21.10
C TRP A 23 -5.76 -2.37 -22.12
N SER A 24 -5.30 -1.83 -23.25
CA SER A 24 -4.65 -2.59 -24.32
C SER A 24 -3.31 -3.21 -23.93
N LYS A 25 -2.66 -2.68 -22.88
CA LYS A 25 -1.34 -3.12 -22.41
C LYS A 25 -1.38 -3.71 -21.00
N PHE A 26 -2.56 -3.75 -20.37
CA PHE A 26 -2.71 -4.12 -18.96
C PHE A 26 -1.64 -3.44 -18.09
N CYS A 27 -1.60 -2.11 -18.15
CA CYS A 27 -0.71 -1.31 -17.32
C CYS A 27 -1.38 0.01 -16.91
N ASN A 28 -0.95 0.54 -15.77
CA ASN A 28 -1.21 1.92 -15.39
C ASN A 28 -0.05 2.79 -15.88
N ILE A 29 -0.37 3.94 -16.47
CA ILE A 29 0.57 5.01 -16.79
C ILE A 29 0.33 6.10 -15.76
N ILE A 30 1.38 6.47 -15.03
CA ILE A 30 1.34 7.52 -14.02
C ILE A 30 2.06 8.73 -14.58
N ASN A 31 1.30 9.79 -14.83
CA ASN A 31 1.74 11.02 -15.43
C ASN A 31 1.86 12.13 -14.38
N GLU A 32 2.93 12.92 -14.43
CA GLU A 32 2.94 14.23 -13.80
C GLU A 32 1.99 15.16 -14.57
N LYS A 33 1.11 15.86 -13.84
CA LYS A 33 0.20 16.84 -14.43
C LYS A 33 0.69 18.25 -14.14
N ALA A 34 1.11 18.95 -15.19
CA ALA A 34 1.47 20.37 -15.11
C ALA A 34 0.23 21.27 -15.00
N ALA A 35 0.43 22.53 -14.59
CA ALA A 35 -0.64 23.50 -14.41
C ALA A 35 -1.40 23.84 -15.70
N ASP A 36 -0.74 23.73 -16.85
CA ASP A 36 -1.32 23.88 -18.19
C ASP A 36 -2.08 22.63 -18.67
N GLY A 37 -2.09 21.57 -17.87
CA GLY A 37 -2.72 20.28 -18.20
C GLY A 37 -1.83 19.33 -18.99
N HIS A 38 -0.59 19.70 -19.31
CA HIS A 38 0.36 18.80 -19.98
C HIS A 38 0.70 17.60 -19.09
N LEU A 39 0.65 16.40 -19.68
CA LEU A 39 0.91 15.13 -18.99
C LEU A 39 2.28 14.58 -19.36
N THR A 40 3.15 14.43 -18.37
CA THR A 40 4.49 13.87 -18.56
C THR A 40 4.59 12.51 -17.89
N PRO A 41 4.82 11.40 -18.62
CA PRO A 41 4.88 10.07 -18.00
C PRO A 41 6.07 9.97 -17.05
N LEU A 42 5.81 9.56 -15.80
CA LEU A 42 6.83 9.30 -14.78
C LEU A 42 7.02 7.81 -14.55
N TYR A 43 5.92 7.07 -14.47
CA TYR A 43 5.95 5.65 -14.16
C TYR A 43 5.01 4.85 -15.06
N ILE A 44 5.39 3.59 -15.26
CA ILE A 44 4.53 2.57 -15.87
C ILE A 44 4.45 1.42 -14.88
N GLN A 45 3.24 1.12 -14.42
CA GLN A 45 2.98 -0.04 -13.59
C GLN A 45 2.36 -1.16 -14.43
N HIS A 46 3.06 -2.27 -14.53
CA HIS A 46 2.62 -3.45 -15.27
C HIS A 46 1.96 -4.46 -14.33
N PHE A 47 0.87 -5.09 -14.78
CA PHE A 47 0.32 -6.27 -14.11
C PHE A 47 1.07 -7.51 -14.56
N HIS A 48 1.48 -8.33 -13.60
CA HIS A 48 1.95 -9.67 -13.94
C HIS A 48 0.73 -10.59 -14.12
N LEU A 49 0.55 -11.15 -15.32
CA LEU A 49 -0.64 -11.97 -15.63
C LEU A 49 -0.71 -13.26 -14.81
N THR A 50 0.44 -13.84 -14.45
CA THR A 50 0.52 -15.16 -13.79
C THR A 50 0.91 -15.11 -12.32
N LYS A 51 1.21 -13.92 -11.77
CA LYS A 51 1.60 -13.74 -10.36
C LYS A 51 0.87 -12.53 -9.81
N PRO A 52 0.44 -12.52 -8.54
CA PRO A 52 -0.20 -11.36 -7.93
C PRO A 52 0.83 -10.28 -7.59
N GLN A 53 1.51 -9.77 -8.61
CA GLN A 53 2.63 -8.84 -8.52
C GLN A 53 2.44 -7.66 -9.48
N LEU A 54 2.74 -6.48 -8.96
CA LEU A 54 2.81 -5.22 -9.67
C LEU A 54 4.29 -4.88 -9.90
N ARG A 55 4.66 -4.50 -11.12
CA ARG A 55 6.02 -4.04 -11.45
C ARG A 55 5.98 -2.58 -11.86
N PHE A 56 6.76 -1.75 -11.20
CA PHE A 56 6.84 -0.31 -11.47
C PHE A 56 8.13 0.02 -12.19
N GLU A 57 8.02 0.72 -13.32
CA GLU A 57 9.15 1.14 -14.13
C GLU A 57 9.17 2.66 -14.26
N SER A 58 10.36 3.25 -14.25
CA SER A 58 10.54 4.66 -14.59
C SER A 58 10.33 4.85 -16.09
N ALA A 59 9.46 5.78 -16.49
CA ALA A 59 9.24 6.10 -17.90
C ALA A 59 10.49 6.71 -18.56
N ALA A 60 11.27 7.49 -17.81
CA ALA A 60 12.50 8.11 -18.29
C ALA A 60 13.64 7.10 -18.45
N LYS A 61 13.88 6.26 -17.43
CA LYS A 61 15.02 5.33 -17.39
C LYS A 61 14.72 3.96 -17.99
N LYS A 62 13.43 3.62 -18.18
CA LYS A 62 12.93 2.30 -18.60
C LYS A 62 13.44 1.14 -17.73
N SER A 63 13.76 1.44 -16.47
CA SER A 63 14.27 0.47 -15.51
C SER A 63 13.22 0.21 -14.43
N ASN A 64 13.21 -1.01 -13.90
CA ASN A 64 12.38 -1.33 -12.74
C ASN A 64 12.87 -0.54 -11.52
N ILE A 65 11.96 0.17 -10.87
CA ILE A 65 12.22 0.94 -9.64
C ILE A 65 11.64 0.26 -8.41
N ALA A 66 10.54 -0.48 -8.59
CA ALA A 66 9.85 -1.12 -7.49
C ALA A 66 8.96 -2.28 -7.94
N THR A 67 8.58 -3.10 -6.96
CA THR A 67 7.58 -4.16 -7.11
C THR A 67 6.62 -4.16 -5.94
N GLY A 68 5.34 -4.37 -6.20
CA GLY A 68 4.32 -4.61 -5.17
C GLY A 68 3.82 -6.05 -5.26
N VAL A 69 3.67 -6.74 -4.14
CA VAL A 69 3.16 -8.11 -4.07
C VAL A 69 1.86 -8.12 -3.28
N ILE A 70 0.81 -8.63 -3.92
CA ILE A 70 -0.52 -8.78 -3.35
C ILE A 70 -0.63 -10.22 -2.88
N GLN A 71 -0.88 -10.44 -1.59
CA GLN A 71 -0.98 -11.78 -1.04
C GLN A 71 -2.42 -12.29 -1.20
N SER A 72 -2.61 -13.52 -1.68
CA SER A 72 -3.95 -14.09 -1.89
C SER A 72 -4.66 -14.53 -0.61
N PHE A 73 -3.90 -14.79 0.47
CA PHE A 73 -4.44 -15.34 1.74
C PHE A 73 -4.19 -14.44 2.94
N SER A 74 -3.51 -13.31 2.74
CA SER A 74 -3.17 -12.36 3.78
C SER A 74 -3.65 -10.99 3.37
N ILE A 75 -4.13 -10.26 4.37
CA ILE A 75 -4.67 -8.91 4.20
C ILE A 75 -3.56 -7.85 4.27
N GLY A 76 -2.30 -8.24 4.26
CA GLY A 76 -1.14 -7.36 4.14
C GLY A 76 -0.57 -7.33 2.73
N GLY A 77 0.40 -6.45 2.52
CA GLY A 77 1.13 -6.32 1.26
C GLY A 77 2.62 -6.19 1.48
N LYS A 78 3.40 -6.48 0.45
CA LYS A 78 4.84 -6.23 0.43
C LYS A 78 5.19 -5.38 -0.77
N CYS A 79 6.01 -4.36 -0.57
CA CYS A 79 6.60 -3.58 -1.64
C CYS A 79 8.11 -3.69 -1.55
N THR A 80 8.81 -3.71 -2.68
CA THR A 80 10.26 -3.53 -2.73
C THR A 80 10.52 -2.30 -3.56
N ILE A 81 11.08 -1.25 -2.97
CA ILE A 81 11.34 0.03 -3.64
C ILE A 81 12.83 0.28 -3.55
N ARG A 82 13.50 0.40 -4.70
CA ARG A 82 14.96 0.63 -4.79
C ARG A 82 15.78 -0.35 -3.94
N GLY A 83 15.36 -1.62 -3.91
CA GLY A 83 16.03 -2.69 -3.15
C GLY A 83 15.66 -2.77 -1.66
N ARG A 84 14.82 -1.88 -1.14
CA ARG A 84 14.35 -1.92 0.26
C ARG A 84 12.95 -2.51 0.34
N GLU A 85 12.73 -3.43 1.28
CA GLU A 85 11.41 -4.02 1.52
C GLU A 85 10.58 -3.13 2.45
N ILE A 86 9.34 -2.88 2.07
CA ILE A 86 8.31 -2.19 2.85
C ILE A 86 7.14 -3.14 3.03
N ILE A 87 6.76 -3.38 4.28
CA ILE A 87 5.64 -4.26 4.63
C ILE A 87 4.42 -3.39 4.97
N LEU A 88 3.37 -3.50 4.17
CA LEU A 88 2.07 -2.88 4.43
C LEU A 88 1.29 -3.75 5.40
N LYS A 89 1.26 -3.36 6.69
CA LYS A 89 0.55 -4.09 7.74
C LYS A 89 -0.85 -3.53 7.94
N PRO A 90 -1.91 -4.35 7.89
CA PRO A 90 -3.26 -3.89 8.15
C PRO A 90 -3.47 -3.66 9.65
N LEU A 91 -3.98 -2.48 10.00
CA LEU A 91 -4.27 -2.11 11.39
C LEU A 91 -5.50 -2.80 11.95
N LYS A 92 -6.53 -2.98 11.11
CA LYS A 92 -7.80 -3.59 11.50
C LYS A 92 -8.25 -4.52 10.40
N ARG A 93 -8.89 -5.63 10.79
CA ARG A 93 -9.41 -6.60 9.83
C ARG A 93 -10.51 -6.01 8.94
N TRP A 94 -11.32 -5.08 9.44
CA TRP A 94 -12.50 -4.54 8.73
C TRP A 94 -12.37 -3.09 8.27
N LYS A 95 -11.32 -2.37 8.70
CA LYS A 95 -11.02 -1.03 8.19
C LYS A 95 -9.81 -1.12 7.30
N ALA A 96 -9.92 -0.58 6.10
CA ALA A 96 -8.82 -0.47 5.16
C ALA A 96 -7.84 0.63 5.60
N GLN A 97 -7.13 0.34 6.69
CA GLN A 97 -6.09 1.16 7.28
C GLN A 97 -4.82 0.33 7.35
N TYR A 98 -3.76 0.82 6.74
CA TYR A 98 -2.50 0.10 6.59
C TYR A 98 -1.36 0.98 7.03
N ASN A 99 -0.39 0.39 7.72
CA ASN A 99 0.76 1.07 8.25
C ASN A 99 2.04 0.50 7.69
N TYR A 100 3.03 1.36 7.52
CA TYR A 100 4.39 0.97 7.20
C TYR A 100 5.38 2.00 7.74
N LEU A 101 6.65 1.65 7.71
CA LEU A 101 7.75 2.56 8.04
C LEU A 101 8.31 3.15 6.75
N SER A 102 8.23 4.46 6.63
CA SER A 102 8.80 5.23 5.53
C SER A 102 10.26 5.51 5.81
N HIS A 103 11.13 5.06 4.91
CA HIS A 103 12.55 5.45 4.92
C HIS A 103 12.81 6.67 4.03
N ALA A 104 11.86 7.05 3.17
CA ALA A 104 11.99 8.21 2.31
C ALA A 104 11.73 9.53 3.05
N LEU A 105 10.92 9.51 4.12
CA LEU A 105 10.57 10.69 4.92
C LEU A 105 11.52 10.96 6.09
N THR A 106 12.59 10.18 6.24
CA THR A 106 13.60 10.39 7.28
C THR A 106 14.29 11.75 7.08
N SER A 107 14.42 12.53 8.14
CA SER A 107 15.13 13.80 8.10
C SER A 107 16.62 13.58 8.33
N LYS A 108 17.48 14.48 7.84
CA LYS A 108 18.91 14.48 8.21
C LYS A 108 19.14 14.64 9.72
N THR A 109 18.16 15.21 10.43
CA THR A 109 18.19 15.42 11.87
C THR A 109 17.65 14.25 12.68
N ASN A 110 16.86 13.35 12.08
CA ASN A 110 16.36 12.15 12.72
C ASN A 110 16.41 10.98 11.73
N PRO A 111 17.37 10.05 11.89
CA PRO A 111 17.56 8.93 10.98
C PRO A 111 16.48 7.85 11.09
N ASP A 112 15.60 7.93 12.10
CA ASP A 112 14.61 6.89 12.36
C ASP A 112 13.50 6.87 11.31
N PRO A 113 13.08 5.68 10.83
CA PRO A 113 12.00 5.55 9.87
C PRO A 113 10.69 6.17 10.37
N VAL A 114 10.01 6.92 9.50
CA VAL A 114 8.78 7.63 9.89
C VAL A 114 7.58 6.70 9.73
N PRO A 115 6.76 6.47 10.77
CA PRO A 115 5.55 5.67 10.63
C PRO A 115 4.51 6.39 9.79
N VAL A 116 4.01 5.72 8.75
CA VAL A 116 3.03 6.24 7.80
C VAL A 116 1.82 5.33 7.73
N SER A 117 0.64 5.94 7.63
CA SER A 117 -0.64 5.25 7.49
C SER A 117 -1.36 5.62 6.20
N TRP A 118 -1.83 4.62 5.48
CA TRP A 118 -2.84 4.74 4.43
C TRP A 118 -4.23 4.47 5.01
N ILE A 119 -5.13 5.44 4.91
CA ILE A 119 -6.50 5.37 5.39
C ILE A 119 -7.44 5.44 4.19
N ALA A 120 -8.09 4.33 3.86
CA ALA A 120 -9.06 4.30 2.78
C ALA A 120 -10.46 4.70 3.26
N LYS A 121 -11.12 5.53 2.45
CA LYS A 121 -12.52 5.91 2.53
C LYS A 121 -13.19 5.49 1.22
N SER A 122 -13.99 4.43 1.30
CA SER A 122 -14.74 3.93 0.16
C SER A 122 -16.13 4.56 0.11
N GLY A 123 -16.44 5.24 -0.99
CA GLY A 123 -17.80 5.59 -1.38
C GLY A 123 -18.32 4.64 -2.47
N MET A 124 -19.58 4.85 -2.88
CA MET A 124 -20.23 4.02 -3.91
C MET A 124 -19.58 4.17 -5.30
N LYS A 125 -19.08 5.37 -5.64
CA LYS A 125 -18.48 5.69 -6.96
C LYS A 125 -16.98 5.98 -6.88
N THR A 126 -16.52 6.45 -5.73
CA THR A 126 -15.15 6.94 -5.55
C THR A 126 -14.50 6.30 -4.35
N TRP A 127 -13.20 6.05 -4.45
CA TRP A 127 -12.37 5.65 -3.32
C TRP A 127 -11.28 6.68 -3.08
N ASP A 128 -11.17 7.12 -1.84
CA ASP A 128 -10.12 8.05 -1.42
C ASP A 128 -9.20 7.35 -0.45
N PHE A 129 -7.91 7.33 -0.75
CA PHE A 129 -6.87 6.82 0.12
C PHE A 129 -6.06 8.01 0.62
N LEU A 130 -6.06 8.25 1.93
CA LEU A 130 -5.29 9.32 2.54
C LEU A 130 -4.02 8.74 3.17
N CYS A 131 -2.87 9.21 2.73
CA CYS A 131 -1.56 8.93 3.30
C CYS A 131 -1.26 10.00 4.35
N VAL A 132 -1.04 9.60 5.60
CA VAL A 132 -0.76 10.50 6.72
C VAL A 132 0.44 10.01 7.51
N ASN A 133 1.15 10.93 8.14
CA ASN A 133 2.08 10.59 9.20
C ASN A 133 1.28 9.99 10.38
N SER A 134 1.63 8.77 10.81
CA SER A 134 0.87 8.07 11.85
C SER A 134 0.94 8.75 13.22
N VAL A 135 2.00 9.52 13.49
CA VAL A 135 2.22 10.22 14.77
C VAL A 135 1.62 11.61 14.74
N THR A 136 2.01 12.44 13.76
CA THR A 136 1.57 13.85 13.70
C THR A 136 0.18 14.01 13.08
N GLN A 137 -0.34 12.99 12.39
CA GLN A 137 -1.59 13.04 11.61
C GLN A 137 -1.57 14.06 10.45
N GLU A 138 -0.39 14.56 10.10
CA GLU A 138 -0.20 15.46 8.95
C GLU A 138 -0.41 14.71 7.63
N PRO A 139 -1.15 15.28 6.66
CA PRO A 139 -1.41 14.65 5.38
C PRO A 139 -0.17 14.70 4.49
N ILE A 140 0.27 13.55 3.98
CA ILE A 140 1.40 13.46 3.05
C ILE A 140 0.88 13.53 1.60
N ALA A 141 -0.12 12.71 1.30
CA ALA A 141 -0.73 12.62 -0.01
C ALA A 141 -2.14 12.03 0.06
N LYS A 142 -2.94 12.27 -0.98
CA LYS A 142 -4.22 11.60 -1.22
C LYS A 142 -4.17 10.93 -2.57
N PHE A 143 -4.62 9.70 -2.64
CA PHE A 143 -4.88 9.01 -3.89
C PHE A 143 -6.40 8.84 -4.03
N GLY A 144 -7.01 9.61 -4.93
CA GLY A 144 -8.44 9.56 -5.23
C GLY A 144 -8.68 8.77 -6.51
N ILE A 145 -9.64 7.86 -6.48
CA ILE A 145 -10.00 6.97 -7.58
C ILE A 145 -11.48 7.10 -7.89
N ASN A 146 -11.80 7.12 -9.18
CA ASN A 146 -13.17 6.97 -9.65
C ASN A 146 -13.33 5.55 -10.22
N ASN A 147 -13.97 4.67 -9.45
CA ASN A 147 -14.08 3.25 -9.79
C ASN A 147 -14.87 2.98 -11.08
N TRP A 148 -15.66 3.96 -11.52
CA TRP A 148 -16.49 3.84 -12.72
C TRP A 148 -15.86 4.51 -13.93
N SER A 149 -14.68 5.11 -13.78
CA SER A 149 -13.99 5.78 -14.88
C SER A 149 -13.25 4.77 -15.74
N LEU A 150 -13.64 4.67 -17.02
CA LEU A 150 -12.99 3.81 -18.01
C LEU A 150 -11.61 4.34 -18.45
N LYS A 151 -11.39 5.66 -18.32
CA LYS A 151 -10.14 6.40 -18.59
C LYS A 151 -9.89 7.34 -17.41
N GLN A 152 -8.63 7.56 -17.02
CA GLN A 152 -8.27 8.26 -15.79
C GLN A 152 -8.85 7.59 -14.54
N VAL A 153 -8.15 6.57 -14.06
CA VAL A 153 -8.58 5.76 -12.91
C VAL A 153 -8.44 6.53 -11.60
N GLY A 154 -7.46 7.43 -11.50
CA GLY A 154 -7.33 8.26 -10.30
C GLY A 154 -6.27 9.34 -10.39
N ASN A 155 -6.09 10.08 -9.29
CA ASN A 155 -5.07 11.10 -9.14
C ASN A 155 -4.43 11.02 -7.75
N PHE A 156 -3.11 11.12 -7.71
CA PHE A 156 -2.37 11.45 -6.49
C PHE A 156 -2.30 12.97 -6.35
N HIS A 157 -2.57 13.46 -5.16
CA HIS A 157 -2.36 14.85 -4.75
C HIS A 157 -1.44 14.83 -3.53
N PHE A 158 -0.23 15.34 -3.68
CA PHE A 158 0.70 15.53 -2.57
C PHE A 158 0.36 16.83 -1.85
N GLU A 159 0.61 16.90 -0.54
CA GLU A 159 0.49 18.15 0.21
C GLU A 159 1.53 19.17 -0.26
N LYS A 160 2.77 18.71 -0.46
CA LYS A 160 3.91 19.55 -0.81
C LYS A 160 4.02 19.79 -2.32
N SER A 161 4.67 20.90 -2.68
CA SER A 161 4.93 21.25 -4.07
C SER A 161 5.97 20.31 -4.72
N LYS A 162 6.04 20.30 -6.06
CA LYS A 162 7.00 19.46 -6.81
C LYS A 162 8.44 19.63 -6.35
N GLY A 163 8.86 20.86 -6.02
CA GLY A 163 10.24 21.16 -5.61
C GLY A 163 10.60 20.61 -4.22
N GLU A 164 9.60 20.32 -3.40
CA GLU A 164 9.76 19.85 -2.03
C GLU A 164 9.57 18.34 -1.89
N VAL A 165 8.89 17.69 -2.85
CA VAL A 165 8.71 16.24 -2.88
C VAL A 165 9.92 15.59 -3.55
N THR A 166 10.72 14.87 -2.77
CA THR A 166 11.86 14.10 -3.29
C THR A 166 11.38 12.92 -4.15
N GLU A 167 12.25 12.43 -5.05
CA GLU A 167 11.95 11.29 -5.91
C GLU A 167 11.67 10.03 -5.07
N GLU A 168 12.39 9.85 -3.96
CA GLU A 168 12.22 8.74 -3.03
C GLU A 168 10.85 8.73 -2.37
N VAL A 169 10.38 9.90 -1.89
CA VAL A 169 9.05 10.03 -1.27
C VAL A 169 7.97 9.80 -2.31
N ARG A 170 8.15 10.35 -3.52
CA ARG A 170 7.20 10.17 -4.62
C ARG A 170 7.09 8.70 -5.02
N ASP A 171 8.21 8.01 -5.21
CA ASP A 171 8.25 6.58 -5.53
C ASP A 171 7.53 5.76 -4.47
N GLU A 172 7.84 6.00 -3.20
CA GLU A 172 7.27 5.27 -2.07
C GLU A 172 5.76 5.45 -1.97
N VAL A 173 5.27 6.69 -2.04
CA VAL A 173 3.84 7.00 -1.98
C VAL A 173 3.09 6.40 -3.17
N VAL A 174 3.62 6.52 -4.39
CA VAL A 174 2.96 5.97 -5.59
C VAL A 174 2.89 4.45 -5.52
N VAL A 175 4.00 3.79 -5.19
CA VAL A 175 4.08 2.32 -5.15
C VAL A 175 3.19 1.76 -4.05
N THR A 176 3.25 2.32 -2.84
CA THR A 176 2.43 1.85 -1.72
C THR A 176 0.94 2.15 -1.94
N GLY A 177 0.60 3.32 -2.48
CA GLY A 177 -0.78 3.71 -2.78
C GLY A 177 -1.44 2.83 -3.86
N ILE A 178 -0.74 2.57 -4.96
CA ILE A 178 -1.25 1.68 -6.02
C ILE A 178 -1.32 0.22 -5.51
N THR A 179 -0.31 -0.24 -4.77
CA THR A 179 -0.34 -1.61 -4.21
C THR A 179 -1.52 -1.79 -3.26
N MET A 180 -1.76 -0.80 -2.38
CA MET A 180 -2.89 -0.76 -1.47
C MET A 180 -4.24 -0.78 -2.21
N LEU A 181 -4.38 -0.02 -3.30
CA LEU A 181 -5.56 -0.07 -4.17
C LEU A 181 -5.87 -1.50 -4.63
N TYR A 182 -4.87 -2.20 -5.18
CA TYR A 182 -5.10 -3.55 -5.71
C TYR A 182 -5.32 -4.60 -4.62
N ILE A 183 -4.67 -4.46 -3.46
CA ILE A 183 -4.99 -5.29 -2.28
C ILE A 183 -6.48 -5.14 -1.93
N MET A 184 -7.00 -3.91 -1.89
CA MET A 184 -8.41 -3.66 -1.62
C MET A 184 -9.33 -4.21 -2.71
N MET A 185 -9.01 -4.03 -3.99
CA MET A 185 -9.81 -4.57 -5.09
C MET A 185 -9.95 -6.09 -5.01
N VAL A 186 -8.85 -6.81 -4.81
CA VAL A 186 -8.85 -8.29 -4.69
C VAL A 186 -9.69 -8.71 -3.48
N ARG A 187 -9.55 -8.01 -2.35
CA ARG A 187 -10.27 -8.31 -1.12
C ARG A 187 -11.78 -8.17 -1.25
N MET A 188 -12.27 -7.23 -2.05
CA MET A 188 -13.70 -7.09 -2.30
C MET A 188 -14.27 -8.13 -3.28
N GLN A 189 -13.47 -8.57 -4.25
CA GLN A 189 -13.90 -9.56 -5.23
C GLN A 189 -13.95 -10.97 -4.64
N ASN A 190 -13.20 -11.23 -3.56
CA ASN A 190 -13.13 -12.54 -2.92
C ASN A 190 -13.44 -12.47 -1.41
N PRO A 191 -14.72 -12.33 -1.01
CA PRO A 191 -15.10 -12.25 0.40
C PRO A 191 -14.79 -13.53 1.18
N LEU A 192 -14.55 -14.68 0.53
CA LEU A 192 -14.13 -15.92 1.20
C LEU A 192 -12.71 -15.82 1.79
N GLN A 193 -11.86 -14.90 1.31
CA GLN A 193 -10.56 -14.57 1.93
C GLN A 193 -10.72 -13.94 3.32
N LEU A 194 -11.92 -13.49 3.70
CA LEU A 194 -12.23 -13.00 5.05
C LEU A 194 -12.13 -14.11 6.11
N LEU A 195 -12.30 -15.38 5.75
CA LEU A 195 -12.18 -16.51 6.66
C LEU A 195 -10.72 -16.82 7.02
N GLY A 196 -9.78 -16.70 6.07
CA GLY A 196 -8.33 -16.78 6.35
C GLY A 196 -7.82 -15.60 7.18
N ALA A 197 -8.42 -14.41 6.99
CA ALA A 197 -8.11 -13.22 7.79
C ALA A 197 -8.55 -13.33 9.27
N VAL A 198 -9.37 -14.32 9.64
CA VAL A 198 -9.69 -14.63 11.05
C VAL A 198 -8.44 -15.14 11.80
N PHE A 199 -7.45 -15.69 11.10
CA PHE A 199 -6.21 -16.20 11.68
C PHE A 199 -5.00 -15.25 11.53
N ALA A 200 -5.10 -14.20 10.71
CA ALA A 200 -4.02 -13.21 10.56
C ALA A 200 -4.01 -12.22 11.75
N LYS A 201 -2.92 -12.15 12.52
CA LYS A 201 -2.74 -11.18 13.63
C LYS A 201 -2.55 -9.76 13.06
N PRO A 202 -3.46 -8.80 13.30
CA PRO A 202 -3.21 -7.38 13.03
C PRO A 202 -2.16 -6.87 14.02
N GLY A 203 -1.17 -6.10 13.54
CA GLY A 203 -0.11 -5.57 14.39
C GLY A 203 0.20 -4.12 14.04
N LYS A 204 0.22 -3.26 15.06
CA LYS A 204 0.78 -1.91 14.97
C LYS A 204 2.31 -2.07 14.84
N VAL A 205 2.94 -1.30 13.97
CA VAL A 205 4.41 -1.21 13.99
C VAL A 205 4.75 -0.28 15.15
N GLU A 206 5.02 -0.88 16.30
CA GLU A 206 5.75 -0.24 17.38
C GLU A 206 7.17 -0.85 17.38
N ASP A 207 8.11 -0.01 17.79
CA ASP A 207 9.57 -0.16 17.84
C ASP A 207 10.14 -1.59 17.85
N ASP A 208 11.23 -1.78 17.10
CA ASP A 208 12.02 -3.00 17.13
C ASP A 208 12.55 -3.28 18.54
N GLY A 209 11.97 -4.27 19.21
CA GLY A 209 12.37 -4.65 20.56
C GLY A 209 11.68 -5.88 21.12
N SER A 210 11.68 -7.01 20.40
CA SER A 210 11.76 -8.39 20.95
C SER A 210 11.21 -9.41 19.93
N SER A 211 12.13 -10.16 19.34
CA SER A 211 11.80 -11.47 18.78
C SER A 211 11.69 -12.53 19.87
N ALA A 212 10.87 -13.51 19.55
CA ALA A 212 10.85 -14.88 20.06
C ALA A 212 10.13 -15.14 21.39
N GLU A 213 8.89 -15.63 21.28
CA GLU A 213 8.50 -16.80 22.07
C GLU A 213 7.64 -17.72 21.20
N GLY A 214 8.23 -18.85 20.83
CA GLY A 214 7.63 -19.90 20.03
C GLY A 214 6.62 -20.70 20.85
N THR A 215 5.43 -20.89 20.32
CA THR A 215 4.46 -21.82 20.89
C THR A 215 4.73 -23.22 20.32
N GLU A 216 5.14 -24.13 21.21
CA GLU A 216 5.28 -25.57 20.97
C GLU A 216 4.04 -26.14 20.25
N LEU A 217 4.27 -26.80 19.12
CA LEU A 217 3.33 -27.74 18.54
C LEU A 217 3.62 -29.11 19.14
N ARG A 218 2.73 -29.59 20.03
CA ARG A 218 2.68 -30.99 20.43
C ARG A 218 2.40 -31.84 19.19
N GLU A 219 3.41 -32.60 18.77
CA GLU A 219 3.26 -33.71 17.83
C GLU A 219 2.33 -34.77 18.43
N ARG A 220 1.35 -35.18 17.63
CA ARG A 220 0.47 -36.31 17.87
C ARG A 220 1.00 -37.41 16.97
N ASP A 221 1.72 -38.35 17.54
CA ASP A 221 2.13 -39.57 16.83
C ASP A 221 1.31 -40.75 17.32
N GLU A 222 0.72 -41.46 16.36
CA GLU A 222 -0.06 -42.67 16.54
C GLU A 222 0.87 -43.89 16.48
N GLY A 223 0.62 -44.88 17.33
CA GLY A 223 1.04 -46.27 17.08
C GLY A 223 1.82 -46.91 18.22
N GLU A 224 1.20 -47.87 18.90
CA GLU A 224 1.57 -49.29 18.76
C GLU A 224 0.86 -50.21 19.77
N GLY A 225 0.27 -51.27 19.24
CA GLY A 225 0.58 -52.64 19.68
C GLY A 225 0.07 -53.11 21.04
N LYS A 226 -1.17 -53.64 21.07
CA LYS A 226 -1.56 -54.64 22.07
C LYS A 226 -0.78 -55.94 21.85
N ILE A 227 0.07 -56.37 22.78
CA ILE A 227 0.28 -57.80 23.11
C ILE A 227 0.56 -57.92 24.62
N LYS A 228 -0.33 -58.58 25.37
CA LYS A 228 -0.08 -59.08 26.73
C LYS A 228 -0.56 -60.52 26.86
N ARG A 229 0.39 -61.44 27.07
CA ARG A 229 0.33 -62.71 27.83
C ARG A 229 1.76 -62.95 28.33
N PRO A 230 1.99 -63.59 29.48
CA PRO A 230 1.40 -64.86 29.93
C PRO A 230 0.19 -64.69 30.84
#